data_AF-A0A349X1E4-F1
#
_entry.id   AF-A0A349X1E4-F1
#
_cell.length_a   1.000
_cell.length_b   1.000
_cell.length_c   1.000
_cell.angle_alpha   90.00
_cell.angle_beta   90.00
_cell.angle_gamma   90.00
#
_symmetry.space_group_name_H-M   'P 1'
#
loop_
_entity.id
_entity.type
_entity.pdbx_description
1 polymer ?
#
loop_
_entity_poly.entity_id
_entity_poly.type
_entity_poly.pdbx_seq_one_letter_code
_entity_poly.pdbx_strand_id
1 'polypeptide(L)'
;MTYFDCFNGDADGICALTQLRLNHKVDSVLVTGVKRDINLLSKIVDRVESGDVVTVLDVSMDKNKQELLTILGQGAHVFYCDHHYTGDLPNHPNLVSLVNIAPNVCTSLLINQHLNSAYLRWAVVGTYGDNLAKSAIELAKKSELTPAHLKVLQKLGVYLNYNGYGASIDDLFFDPADLFRRTSLYKSPDEFMREDERTYKILEAGYHADMRQAVETPAESISDSAAVYILPDTTWARRVSGVFGNELANRAPDRAHA
;
A
#
# COMPACT_ATOMS: atom_id res chain seq x y z
N MET A 1 -5.97 27.15 -2.84
CA MET A 1 -5.64 26.11 -1.86
C MET A 1 -6.36 24.84 -2.24
N THR A 2 -5.61 23.98 -2.92
CA THR A 2 -5.96 22.63 -3.33
C THR A 2 -5.25 21.65 -2.41
N TYR A 3 -5.89 20.52 -2.14
CA TYR A 3 -5.26 19.40 -1.45
C TYR A 3 -4.91 18.31 -2.46
N PHE A 4 -3.68 17.83 -2.40
CA PHE A 4 -3.21 16.68 -3.19
C PHE A 4 -2.86 15.55 -2.24
N ASP A 5 -3.41 14.36 -2.48
CA ASP A 5 -3.03 13.14 -1.76
C ASP A 5 -2.30 12.21 -2.72
N CYS A 6 -0.98 12.15 -2.57
CA CYS A 6 -0.08 11.26 -3.29
C CYS A 6 0.20 10.03 -2.44
N PHE A 7 -0.26 8.85 -2.85
CA PHE A 7 -0.12 7.63 -2.04
C PHE A 7 0.07 6.40 -2.92
N ASN A 8 0.87 5.44 -2.43
CA ASN A 8 1.00 4.14 -3.10
C ASN A 8 -0.37 3.43 -3.18
N GLY A 9 -0.66 2.78 -4.31
CA GLY A 9 -1.94 2.10 -4.53
C GLY A 9 -2.04 0.71 -3.91
N ASP A 10 -1.09 0.34 -3.06
CA ASP A 10 -1.12 -0.90 -2.30
C ASP A 10 -1.86 -0.75 -0.95
N ALA A 11 -1.78 -1.78 -0.11
CA ALA A 11 -2.43 -1.77 1.19
C ALA A 11 -1.89 -0.70 2.15
N ASP A 12 -0.59 -0.42 2.11
CA ASP A 12 0.03 0.45 3.10
C ASP A 12 -0.33 1.91 2.81
N GLY A 13 -0.17 2.35 1.56
CA GLY A 13 -0.61 3.67 1.12
C GLY A 13 -2.12 3.90 1.31
N ILE A 14 -2.96 2.94 0.91
CA ILE A 14 -4.44 3.06 1.06
C ILE A 14 -4.86 3.10 2.53
N CYS A 15 -4.32 2.23 3.38
CA CYS A 15 -4.67 2.21 4.79
C CYS A 15 -4.14 3.44 5.52
N ALA A 16 -2.94 3.92 5.21
CA ALA A 16 -2.38 5.16 5.75
C ALA A 16 -3.28 6.36 5.43
N LEU A 17 -3.68 6.52 4.16
CA LEU A 17 -4.56 7.64 3.78
C LEU A 17 -5.96 7.49 4.39
N THR A 18 -6.50 6.27 4.45
CA THR A 18 -7.79 5.98 5.09
C THR A 18 -7.80 6.45 6.54
N GLN A 19 -6.76 6.12 7.32
CA GLN A 19 -6.62 6.59 8.69
C GLN A 19 -6.61 8.12 8.79
N LEU A 20 -5.79 8.79 7.96
CA LEU A 20 -5.70 10.26 7.95
C LEU A 20 -7.03 10.92 7.59
N ARG A 21 -7.74 10.43 6.58
CA ARG A 21 -8.95 11.06 6.05
C ARG A 21 -10.20 10.74 6.89
N LEU A 22 -10.20 9.64 7.63
CA LEU A 22 -11.19 9.41 8.69
C LEU A 22 -11.00 10.40 9.85
N ASN A 23 -9.75 10.71 10.22
CA ASN A 23 -9.44 11.69 11.27
C ASN A 23 -9.71 13.13 10.83
N HIS A 24 -9.34 13.47 9.59
CA HIS A 24 -9.48 14.80 9.01
C HIS A 24 -9.91 14.71 7.54
N LYS A 25 -11.23 14.82 7.33
CA LYS A 25 -11.85 14.78 6.01
C LYS A 25 -11.44 16.00 5.19
N VAL A 26 -10.98 15.74 3.98
CA VAL A 26 -10.56 16.74 3.00
C VAL A 26 -11.04 16.26 1.64
N ASP A 27 -11.50 17.18 0.80
CA ASP A 27 -11.69 16.91 -0.61
C ASP A 27 -10.35 17.17 -1.34
N SER A 28 -9.73 16.11 -1.84
CA SER A 28 -8.39 16.13 -2.40
C SER A 28 -8.34 15.53 -3.79
N VAL A 29 -7.39 16.04 -4.58
CA VAL A 29 -6.97 15.40 -5.82
C VAL A 29 -6.15 14.17 -5.44
N LEU A 30 -6.69 12.99 -5.73
CA LEU A 30 -6.01 11.71 -5.49
C LEU A 30 -5.00 11.43 -6.60
N VAL A 31 -3.77 11.10 -6.21
CA VAL A 31 -2.65 10.78 -7.10
C VAL A 31 -2.06 9.45 -6.65
N THR A 32 -2.31 8.41 -7.41
CA THR A 32 -1.90 7.04 -7.08
C THR A 32 -1.69 6.22 -8.37
N GLY A 33 -1.39 4.94 -8.23
CA GLY A 33 -1.11 4.02 -9.33
C GLY A 33 -0.87 2.59 -8.84
N VAL A 34 -0.40 1.71 -9.71
CA VAL A 34 0.05 0.36 -9.30
C VAL A 34 1.14 0.44 -8.23
N LYS A 35 1.39 -0.64 -7.49
CA LYS A 35 2.39 -0.71 -6.40
C LYS A 35 3.80 -0.26 -6.83
N ARG A 36 4.15 -0.46 -8.10
CA ARG A 36 5.47 -0.08 -8.67
C ARG A 36 5.54 1.39 -9.12
N ASP A 37 4.43 2.10 -9.14
CA ASP A 37 4.35 3.50 -9.54
C ASP A 37 4.69 4.41 -8.35
N ILE A 38 5.99 4.63 -8.15
CA ILE A 38 6.54 5.28 -6.96
C ILE A 38 7.00 6.72 -7.20
N ASN A 39 6.94 7.24 -8.43
CA ASN A 39 7.31 8.63 -8.75
C ASN A 39 6.07 9.54 -8.87
N LEU A 40 5.26 9.59 -7.82
CA LEU A 40 3.93 10.20 -7.85
C LEU A 40 3.98 11.73 -7.92
N LEU A 41 4.99 12.40 -7.35
CA LEU A 41 5.06 13.87 -7.36
C LEU A 41 5.27 14.45 -8.77
N SER A 42 5.90 13.69 -9.67
CA SER A 42 6.05 14.07 -11.08
C SER A 42 4.71 14.30 -11.80
N LYS A 43 3.62 13.70 -11.30
CA LYS A 43 2.27 13.82 -11.87
C LYS A 43 1.57 15.13 -11.50
N ILE A 44 2.09 15.88 -10.52
CA ILE A 44 1.45 17.09 -10.01
C ILE A 44 2.36 18.31 -9.90
N VAL A 45 3.69 18.16 -9.99
CA VAL A 45 4.66 19.26 -9.78
C VAL A 45 4.34 20.53 -10.58
N ASP A 46 3.80 20.40 -11.80
CA ASP A 46 3.43 21.53 -12.66
C ASP A 46 2.05 22.15 -12.34
N ARG A 47 1.27 21.52 -11.46
CA ARG A 47 -0.09 21.90 -11.09
C ARG A 47 -0.19 22.47 -9.68
N VAL A 48 0.86 22.33 -8.87
CA VAL A 48 0.88 22.80 -7.48
C VAL A 48 1.15 24.30 -7.46
N GLU A 49 0.37 25.02 -6.66
CA GLU A 49 0.53 26.47 -6.47
C GLU A 49 0.89 26.82 -5.02
N SER A 50 1.33 28.06 -4.80
CA SER A 50 1.63 28.58 -3.46
C SER A 50 0.42 28.45 -2.52
N GLY A 51 0.65 27.90 -1.33
CA GLY A 51 -0.38 27.70 -0.31
C GLY A 51 -1.22 26.44 -0.49
N ASP A 52 -0.99 25.63 -1.53
CA ASP A 52 -1.58 24.28 -1.63
C ASP A 52 -0.97 23.33 -0.58
N VAL A 53 -1.67 22.23 -0.31
CA VAL A 53 -1.25 21.22 0.66
C VAL A 53 -1.09 19.87 -0.04
N VAL A 54 0.11 19.30 0.06
CA VAL A 54 0.45 18.00 -0.53
C VAL A 54 0.73 17.00 0.59
N THR A 55 -0.08 15.95 0.64
CA THR A 55 0.15 14.76 1.47
C THR A 55 0.85 13.72 0.62
N VAL A 56 1.99 13.19 1.07
CA VAL A 56 2.74 12.14 0.38
C VAL A 56 2.92 10.95 1.32
N LEU A 57 2.45 9.78 0.90
CA LEU A 57 2.41 8.58 1.71
C LEU A 57 3.01 7.40 0.93
N ASP A 58 3.88 6.65 1.60
CA ASP A 58 4.30 5.33 1.15
C ASP A 58 5.01 5.28 -0.21
N VAL A 59 5.71 6.37 -0.54
CA VAL A 59 6.59 6.43 -1.71
C VAL A 59 7.89 7.08 -1.33
N SER A 60 9.00 6.47 -1.75
CA SER A 60 10.34 6.91 -1.40
C SER A 60 10.58 8.39 -1.70
N MET A 61 10.97 9.14 -0.65
CA MET A 61 11.37 10.55 -0.81
C MET A 61 12.57 10.70 -1.73
N ASP A 62 13.52 9.76 -1.74
CA ASP A 62 14.67 9.79 -2.64
C ASP A 62 14.22 9.80 -4.11
N LYS A 63 13.20 9.01 -4.44
CA LYS A 63 12.64 8.92 -5.79
C LYS A 63 11.87 10.15 -6.23
N ASN A 64 11.33 10.92 -5.29
CA ASN A 64 10.49 12.10 -5.56
C ASN A 64 11.20 13.42 -5.16
N LYS A 65 12.52 13.37 -4.89
CA LYS A 65 13.24 14.46 -4.22
C LYS A 65 13.28 15.74 -5.04
N GLN A 66 13.47 15.63 -6.35
CA GLN A 66 13.55 16.79 -7.22
C GLN A 66 12.20 17.53 -7.25
N GLU A 67 11.12 16.80 -7.48
CA GLU A 67 9.76 17.33 -7.52
C GLU A 67 9.33 17.87 -6.16
N LEU A 68 9.71 17.21 -5.06
CA LEU A 68 9.49 17.70 -3.70
C LEU A 68 10.12 19.08 -3.49
N LEU A 69 11.38 19.26 -3.89
CA LEU A 69 12.07 20.55 -3.76
C LEU A 69 11.40 21.64 -4.60
N THR A 70 10.92 21.30 -5.81
CA THR A 70 10.17 22.23 -6.65
C THR A 70 8.84 22.64 -6.01
N ILE A 71 8.07 21.68 -5.52
CA ILE A 71 6.79 21.91 -4.82
C ILE A 71 6.98 22.81 -3.59
N LEU A 72 8.01 22.54 -2.79
CA LEU A 72 8.34 23.37 -1.62
C LEU A 72 8.75 24.80 -2.04
N GLY A 73 9.54 24.92 -3.11
CA GLY A 73 9.98 26.21 -3.66
C GLY A 73 8.85 27.05 -4.27
N GLN A 74 7.76 26.42 -4.73
CA GLN A 74 6.53 27.10 -5.15
C GLN A 74 5.70 27.63 -3.97
N GLY A 75 6.06 27.28 -2.73
CA GLY A 75 5.39 27.75 -1.52
C GLY A 75 4.24 26.85 -1.04
N ALA A 76 4.13 25.62 -1.53
CA ALA A 76 3.19 24.64 -0.99
C ALA A 76 3.65 24.09 0.37
N HIS A 77 2.69 23.58 1.14
CA HIS A 77 2.92 22.83 2.38
C HIS A 77 2.92 21.34 2.09
N VAL A 78 3.94 20.63 2.57
CA VAL A 78 4.07 19.18 2.32
C VAL A 78 4.11 18.43 3.65
N PHE A 79 3.23 17.44 3.77
CA PHE A 79 3.32 16.40 4.79
C PHE A 79 3.78 15.10 4.11
N TYR A 80 4.93 14.58 4.51
CA TYR A 80 5.54 13.39 3.92
C TYR A 80 5.69 12.30 4.97
N CYS A 81 5.00 11.17 4.82
CA CYS A 81 5.09 10.03 5.73
C CYS A 81 5.51 8.78 4.96
N ASP A 82 6.65 8.20 5.30
CA ASP A 82 7.23 7.10 4.53
C ASP A 82 8.21 6.27 5.37
N HIS A 83 8.41 5.02 4.95
CA HIS A 83 9.34 4.08 5.58
C HIS A 83 10.46 3.61 4.63
N HIS A 84 10.42 4.02 3.36
CA HIS A 84 11.48 3.73 2.41
C HIS A 84 12.71 4.61 2.62
N TYR A 85 13.82 4.25 1.98
CA TYR A 85 15.01 5.10 1.97
C TYR A 85 14.69 6.50 1.41
N THR A 86 15.16 7.53 2.13
CA THR A 86 14.84 8.94 1.81
C THR A 86 16.01 9.73 1.26
N GLY A 87 17.23 9.20 1.31
CA GLY A 87 18.43 10.01 1.16
C GLY A 87 18.49 11.14 2.19
N ASP A 88 19.15 12.26 1.84
CA ASP A 88 19.18 13.43 2.71
C ASP A 88 17.81 14.10 2.76
N LEU A 89 17.30 14.33 3.98
CA LEU A 89 16.05 15.04 4.23
C LEU A 89 16.21 16.54 3.93
N PRO A 90 15.35 17.13 3.09
CA PRO A 90 15.33 18.57 2.88
C PRO A 90 15.01 19.32 4.18
N ASN A 91 15.76 20.38 4.48
CA ASN A 91 15.41 21.30 5.55
C ASN A 91 14.60 22.46 4.95
N HIS A 92 13.28 22.44 5.12
CA HIS A 92 12.39 23.48 4.61
C HIS A 92 11.24 23.76 5.59
N PRO A 93 10.88 25.04 5.86
CA PRO A 93 9.83 25.37 6.83
C PRO A 93 8.45 24.82 6.47
N ASN A 94 8.18 24.59 5.19
CA ASN A 94 6.91 24.03 4.72
C ASN A 94 6.89 22.50 4.61
N LEU A 95 7.96 21.81 5.02
CA LEU A 95 8.02 20.35 5.02
C LEU A 95 7.85 19.80 6.44
N VAL A 96 6.85 18.95 6.63
CA VAL A 96 6.72 18.07 7.79
C VAL A 96 6.99 16.65 7.31
N SER A 97 8.06 16.03 7.81
CA SER A 97 8.43 14.65 7.46
C SER A 97 8.31 13.71 8.65
N LEU A 98 7.56 12.62 8.50
CA LEU A 98 7.50 11.49 9.41
C LEU A 98 8.12 10.27 8.73
N VAL A 99 9.41 10.06 8.96
CA VAL A 99 10.18 9.02 8.28
C VAL A 99 10.79 8.05 9.28
N ASN A 100 10.67 6.75 9.02
CA ASN A 100 11.39 5.72 9.77
C ASN A 100 11.71 4.53 8.87
N ILE A 101 13.00 4.35 8.57
CA ILE A 101 13.50 3.31 7.64
C ILE A 101 13.76 1.95 8.30
N ALA A 102 13.28 1.75 9.53
CA ALA A 102 13.43 0.48 10.20
C ALA A 102 12.65 -0.61 9.45
N PRO A 103 13.23 -1.82 9.24
CA PRO A 103 12.64 -2.87 8.40
C PRO A 103 11.33 -3.46 8.96
N ASN A 104 10.94 -3.10 10.18
CA ASN A 104 9.73 -3.55 10.85
C ASN A 104 8.68 -2.43 11.00
N VAL A 105 8.83 -1.32 10.27
CA VAL A 105 7.92 -0.18 10.25
C VAL A 105 7.38 0.00 8.82
N CYS A 106 6.11 0.38 8.73
CA CYS A 106 5.45 0.80 7.49
C CYS A 106 4.71 2.12 7.69
N THR A 107 4.25 2.74 6.61
CA THR A 107 3.58 4.04 6.59
C THR A 107 2.28 4.02 7.41
N SER A 108 1.47 2.95 7.31
CA SER A 108 0.25 2.79 8.10
C SER A 108 0.51 2.78 9.61
N LEU A 109 1.63 2.20 10.04
CA LEU A 109 2.03 2.18 11.44
C LEU A 109 2.47 3.57 11.90
N LEU A 110 3.22 4.30 11.08
CA LEU A 110 3.63 5.68 11.36
C LEU A 110 2.43 6.62 11.49
N ILE A 111 1.46 6.51 10.57
CA ILE A 111 0.20 7.26 10.65
C ILE A 111 -0.58 6.89 11.91
N ASN A 112 -0.64 5.61 12.26
CA ASN A 112 -1.32 5.20 13.49
C ASN A 112 -0.70 5.83 14.74
N GLN A 113 0.63 5.90 14.81
CA GLN A 113 1.33 6.57 15.90
C GLN A 113 1.02 8.07 15.92
N HIS A 114 1.09 8.73 14.76
CA HIS A 114 0.76 10.14 14.60
C HIS A 114 -0.67 10.48 15.06
N LEU A 115 -1.61 9.58 14.80
CA LEU A 115 -3.03 9.72 15.16
C LEU A 115 -3.38 9.13 16.54
N ASN A 116 -2.38 8.81 17.37
CA ASN A 116 -2.58 8.22 18.70
C ASN A 116 -3.51 6.98 18.70
N SER A 117 -3.36 6.11 17.70
CA SER A 117 -4.12 4.87 17.51
C SER A 117 -5.63 5.03 17.30
N ALA A 118 -6.10 6.20 16.84
CA ALA A 118 -7.53 6.46 16.59
C ALA A 118 -8.20 5.46 15.64
N TYR A 119 -7.43 4.87 14.71
CA TYR A 119 -7.90 3.93 13.68
C TYR A 119 -7.08 2.63 13.65
N LEU A 120 -6.74 2.11 14.83
CA LEU A 120 -5.83 0.97 15.03
C LEU A 120 -6.05 -0.21 14.07
N ARG A 121 -7.32 -0.58 13.80
CA ARG A 121 -7.62 -1.75 12.95
C ARG A 121 -7.21 -1.52 11.49
N TRP A 122 -7.35 -0.29 10.95
CA TRP A 122 -6.85 0.06 9.62
C TRP A 122 -5.32 0.01 9.58
N ALA A 123 -4.65 0.45 10.65
CA ALA A 123 -3.20 0.35 10.77
C ALA A 123 -2.70 -1.10 10.76
N VAL A 124 -3.39 -1.98 11.50
CA VAL A 124 -3.09 -3.42 11.52
C VAL A 124 -3.25 -4.05 10.13
N VAL A 125 -4.31 -3.69 9.40
CA VAL A 125 -4.54 -4.16 8.01
C VAL A 125 -3.41 -3.71 7.08
N GLY A 126 -3.04 -2.43 7.09
CA GLY A 126 -1.92 -1.92 6.29
C GLY A 126 -0.59 -2.59 6.64
N THR A 127 -0.32 -2.78 7.93
CA THR A 127 0.89 -3.46 8.42
C THR A 127 0.97 -4.93 7.96
N TYR A 128 -0.16 -5.64 7.93
CA TYR A 128 -0.21 -6.99 7.32
C TYR A 128 -0.04 -6.94 5.80
N GLY A 129 -0.63 -5.95 5.14
CA GLY A 129 -0.50 -5.75 3.71
C GLY A 129 0.94 -5.53 3.26
N ASP A 130 1.75 -4.87 4.08
CA ASP A 130 3.19 -4.68 3.87
C ASP A 130 4.04 -5.87 4.36
N ASN A 131 3.42 -7.04 4.56
CA ASN A 131 4.07 -8.28 4.99
C ASN A 131 4.78 -8.21 6.37
N LEU A 132 4.38 -7.27 7.24
CA LEU A 132 4.97 -7.09 8.57
C LEU A 132 4.13 -7.77 9.67
N ALA A 133 3.88 -9.09 9.52
CA ALA A 133 2.98 -9.83 10.41
C ALA A 133 3.34 -9.72 11.91
N LYS A 134 4.64 -9.73 12.25
CA LYS A 134 5.09 -9.56 13.63
C LYS A 134 4.72 -8.17 14.17
N SER A 135 4.99 -7.11 13.40
CA SER A 135 4.64 -5.73 13.77
C SER A 135 3.14 -5.54 13.90
N ALA A 136 2.33 -6.16 13.05
CA ALA A 136 0.88 -6.10 13.13
C ALA A 136 0.34 -6.75 14.43
N ILE A 137 0.91 -7.89 14.82
CA ILE A 137 0.58 -8.56 16.10
C ILE A 137 0.99 -7.69 17.28
N GLU A 138 2.20 -7.13 17.27
CA GLU A 138 2.70 -6.23 18.32
C GLU A 138 1.80 -4.99 18.46
N LEU A 139 1.42 -4.38 17.33
CA LEU A 139 0.53 -3.22 17.27
C LEU A 139 -0.84 -3.52 17.90
N ALA A 140 -1.36 -4.74 17.69
CA ALA A 140 -2.64 -5.17 18.23
C ALA A 140 -2.60 -5.66 19.69
N LYS A 141 -1.42 -5.82 20.32
CA LYS A 141 -1.30 -6.46 21.66
C LYS A 141 -2.15 -5.83 22.76
N LYS A 142 -2.35 -4.52 22.72
CA LYS A 142 -3.13 -3.76 23.72
C LYS A 142 -4.60 -3.59 23.33
N SER A 143 -5.04 -4.22 22.25
CA SER A 143 -6.42 -4.19 21.77
C SER A 143 -7.19 -5.43 22.19
N GLU A 144 -8.51 -5.39 22.01
CA GLU A 144 -9.40 -6.54 22.26
C GLU A 144 -9.46 -7.53 21.08
N LEU A 145 -8.54 -7.43 20.11
CA LEU A 145 -8.53 -8.27 18.92
C LEU A 145 -8.09 -9.70 19.25
N THR A 146 -8.95 -10.66 18.97
CA THR A 146 -8.63 -12.09 19.13
C THR A 146 -7.69 -12.58 18.02
N PRO A 147 -6.95 -13.68 18.23
CA PRO A 147 -6.15 -14.30 17.17
C PRO A 147 -6.96 -14.67 15.91
N ALA A 148 -8.23 -15.04 16.07
CA ALA A 148 -9.12 -15.33 14.94
C ALA A 148 -9.44 -14.05 14.15
N HIS A 149 -9.67 -12.94 14.84
CA HIS A 149 -9.93 -11.65 14.20
C HIS A 149 -8.70 -11.09 13.50
N LEU A 150 -7.50 -11.23 14.10
CA LEU A 150 -6.25 -10.85 13.45
C LEU A 150 -6.03 -11.58 12.12
N LYS A 151 -6.43 -12.84 12.01
CA LYS A 151 -6.38 -13.58 10.72
C LYS A 151 -7.32 -12.99 9.68
N VAL A 152 -8.48 -12.47 10.07
CA VAL A 152 -9.39 -11.79 9.14
C VAL A 152 -8.77 -10.48 8.65
N LEU A 153 -8.22 -9.67 9.55
CA LEU A 153 -7.53 -8.43 9.18
C LEU A 153 -6.29 -8.68 8.30
N GLN A 154 -5.55 -9.76 8.59
CA GLN A 154 -4.42 -10.18 7.77
C GLN A 154 -4.86 -10.51 6.33
N LYS A 155 -5.95 -11.27 6.16
CA LYS A 155 -6.50 -11.58 4.84
C LYS A 155 -6.87 -10.31 4.08
N LEU A 156 -7.57 -9.37 4.74
CA LEU A 156 -7.90 -8.10 4.11
C LEU A 156 -6.65 -7.33 3.68
N GLY A 157 -5.62 -7.26 4.53
CA GLY A 157 -4.34 -6.62 4.19
C GLY A 157 -3.69 -7.25 2.96
N VAL A 158 -3.68 -8.59 2.88
CA VAL A 158 -3.20 -9.32 1.70
C VAL A 158 -4.01 -8.97 0.45
N TYR A 159 -5.34 -8.94 0.54
CA TYR A 159 -6.19 -8.68 -0.63
C TYR A 159 -6.07 -7.22 -1.12
N LEU A 160 -5.98 -6.25 -0.22
CA LEU A 160 -5.74 -4.85 -0.57
C LEU A 160 -4.36 -4.66 -1.21
N ASN A 161 -3.32 -5.30 -0.66
CA ASN A 161 -1.98 -5.25 -1.22
C ASN A 161 -1.98 -5.90 -2.61
N TYR A 162 -2.68 -7.02 -2.76
CA TYR A 162 -2.80 -7.75 -4.02
C TYR A 162 -3.43 -6.92 -5.14
N ASN A 163 -4.41 -6.06 -4.82
CA ASN A 163 -4.98 -5.15 -5.81
C ASN A 163 -3.90 -4.31 -6.47
N GLY A 164 -2.91 -3.82 -5.71
CA GLY A 164 -1.82 -2.99 -6.24
C GLY A 164 -0.86 -3.69 -7.21
N TYR A 165 -0.91 -5.01 -7.37
CA TYR A 165 -0.05 -5.72 -8.33
C TYR A 165 -0.65 -5.68 -9.73
N GLY A 166 0.15 -5.31 -10.71
CA GLY A 166 -0.23 -5.18 -12.12
C GLY A 166 0.85 -4.45 -12.91
N ALA A 167 0.81 -4.53 -14.23
CA ALA A 167 1.69 -3.72 -15.09
C ALA A 167 1.09 -2.33 -15.36
N SER A 168 -0.24 -2.21 -15.29
CA SER A 168 -1.00 -0.98 -15.52
C SER A 168 -2.27 -0.95 -14.66
N ILE A 169 -2.98 0.19 -14.63
CA ILE A 169 -4.24 0.32 -13.89
C ILE A 169 -5.30 -0.68 -14.38
N ASP A 170 -5.31 -0.95 -15.68
CA ASP A 170 -6.24 -1.89 -16.31
C ASP A 170 -6.05 -3.34 -15.83
N ASP A 171 -4.91 -3.64 -15.18
CA ASP A 171 -4.68 -4.95 -14.59
C ASP A 171 -5.31 -5.14 -13.21
N LEU A 172 -5.65 -4.07 -12.46
CA LEU A 172 -6.16 -4.21 -11.09
C LEU A 172 -7.64 -4.60 -11.08
N PHE A 173 -8.12 -5.07 -9.93
CA PHE A 173 -9.56 -5.24 -9.71
C PHE A 173 -10.27 -3.90 -9.53
N PHE A 174 -9.58 -2.94 -8.93
CA PHE A 174 -10.04 -1.57 -8.72
C PHE A 174 -8.91 -0.60 -8.99
N ASP A 175 -9.26 0.54 -9.59
CA ASP A 175 -8.40 1.72 -9.52
C ASP A 175 -8.11 2.04 -8.03
N PRO A 176 -6.84 2.25 -7.62
CA PRO A 176 -6.52 2.47 -6.22
C PRO A 176 -7.17 3.73 -5.62
N ALA A 177 -7.45 4.75 -6.43
CA ALA A 177 -8.16 5.95 -5.98
C ALA A 177 -9.62 5.62 -5.63
N ASP A 178 -10.28 4.80 -6.45
CA ASP A 178 -11.63 4.31 -6.18
C ASP A 178 -11.67 3.37 -4.97
N LEU A 179 -10.67 2.50 -4.83
CA LEU A 179 -10.56 1.61 -3.68
C LEU A 179 -10.37 2.41 -2.38
N PHE A 180 -9.50 3.41 -2.37
CA PHE A 180 -9.36 4.34 -1.24
C PHE A 180 -10.68 5.07 -0.93
N ARG A 181 -11.38 5.59 -1.95
CA ARG A 181 -12.67 6.26 -1.74
C ARG A 181 -13.66 5.34 -1.02
N ARG A 182 -13.71 4.07 -1.38
CA ARG A 182 -14.56 3.05 -0.72
C ARG A 182 -14.12 2.79 0.72
N THR A 183 -12.83 2.51 0.97
CA THR A 183 -12.34 2.20 2.33
C THR A 183 -12.53 3.38 3.28
N SER A 184 -12.35 4.61 2.80
CA SER A 184 -12.46 5.85 3.59
C SER A 184 -13.87 6.18 4.10
N LEU A 185 -14.91 5.46 3.64
CA LEU A 185 -16.28 5.61 4.15
C LEU A 185 -16.51 4.94 5.52
N TYR A 186 -15.61 4.03 5.93
CA TYR A 186 -15.84 3.13 7.06
C TYR A 186 -14.81 3.37 8.16
N LYS A 187 -15.28 3.52 9.41
CA LYS A 187 -14.38 3.80 10.54
C LYS A 187 -13.47 2.62 10.86
N SER A 188 -13.89 1.41 10.52
CA SER A 188 -13.12 0.19 10.70
C SER A 188 -13.13 -0.70 9.45
N PRO A 189 -12.10 -1.53 9.25
CA PRO A 189 -12.09 -2.53 8.19
C PRO A 189 -13.23 -3.55 8.32
N ASP A 190 -13.72 -3.78 9.54
CA ASP A 190 -14.86 -4.66 9.80
C ASP A 190 -16.15 -4.12 9.18
N GLU A 191 -16.41 -2.83 9.37
CA GLU A 191 -17.52 -2.13 8.72
C GLU A 191 -17.36 -2.16 7.19
N PHE A 192 -16.16 -1.92 6.67
CA PHE A 192 -15.90 -2.02 5.23
C PHE A 192 -16.26 -3.41 4.67
N MET A 193 -15.75 -4.48 5.28
CA MET A 193 -16.01 -5.85 4.81
C MET A 193 -17.49 -6.24 4.90
N ARG A 194 -18.23 -5.69 5.87
CA ARG A 194 -19.67 -5.98 6.07
C ARG A 194 -20.58 -5.16 5.16
N GLU A 195 -20.30 -3.87 5.03
CA GLU A 195 -21.19 -2.91 4.35
C GLU A 195 -20.86 -2.74 2.86
N ASP A 196 -19.59 -2.83 2.45
CA ASP A 196 -19.16 -2.94 1.05
C ASP A 196 -18.70 -4.38 0.75
N GLU A 197 -19.57 -5.34 1.09
CA GLU A 197 -19.31 -6.77 0.90
C GLU A 197 -18.93 -7.10 -0.54
N ARG A 198 -19.54 -6.41 -1.52
CA ARG A 198 -19.23 -6.61 -2.93
C ARG A 198 -17.76 -6.33 -3.24
N THR A 199 -17.22 -5.20 -2.77
CA THR A 199 -15.81 -4.85 -2.99
C THR A 199 -14.90 -5.85 -2.31
N TYR A 200 -15.18 -6.18 -1.04
CA TYR A 200 -14.43 -7.21 -0.31
C TYR A 200 -14.42 -8.56 -1.05
N LYS A 201 -15.57 -9.01 -1.56
CA LYS A 201 -15.69 -10.29 -2.27
C LYS A 201 -14.97 -10.31 -3.61
N ILE A 202 -14.94 -9.19 -4.34
CA ILE A 202 -14.15 -9.09 -5.56
C ILE A 202 -12.65 -9.25 -5.26
N LEU A 203 -12.15 -8.54 -4.24
CA LEU A 203 -10.75 -8.62 -3.82
C LEU A 203 -10.38 -10.05 -3.36
N GLU A 204 -11.22 -10.65 -2.51
CA GLU A 204 -11.03 -12.02 -2.00
C GLU A 204 -11.05 -13.05 -3.15
N ALA A 205 -12.10 -13.04 -3.97
CA ALA A 205 -12.26 -14.01 -5.04
C ALA A 205 -11.18 -13.87 -6.12
N GLY A 206 -10.81 -12.63 -6.47
CA GLY A 206 -9.76 -12.32 -7.43
C GLY A 206 -8.41 -12.88 -7.02
N TYR A 207 -7.98 -12.60 -5.79
CA TYR A 207 -6.75 -13.18 -5.23
C TYR A 207 -6.73 -14.71 -5.30
N HIS A 208 -7.80 -15.35 -4.81
CA HIS A 208 -7.86 -16.82 -4.79
C HIS A 208 -7.93 -17.43 -6.18
N ALA A 209 -8.59 -16.77 -7.15
CA ALA A 209 -8.65 -17.24 -8.53
C ALA A 209 -7.29 -17.20 -9.22
N ASP A 210 -6.57 -16.10 -9.07
CA ASP A 210 -5.25 -15.93 -9.68
C ASP A 210 -4.21 -16.86 -9.06
N MET A 211 -4.21 -17.00 -7.72
CA MET A 211 -3.31 -17.92 -7.02
C MET A 211 -3.57 -19.39 -7.37
N ARG A 212 -4.83 -19.81 -7.58
CA ARG A 212 -5.13 -21.16 -8.04
C ARG A 212 -4.53 -21.43 -9.42
N GLN A 213 -4.72 -20.51 -10.37
CA GLN A 213 -4.15 -20.63 -11.71
C GLN A 213 -2.62 -20.69 -11.69
N ALA A 214 -1.98 -19.88 -10.84
CA ALA A 214 -0.53 -19.90 -10.68
C ALA A 214 -0.03 -21.25 -10.13
N VAL A 215 -0.67 -21.78 -9.08
CA VAL A 215 -0.29 -23.08 -8.47
C VAL A 215 -0.54 -24.25 -9.40
N GLU A 216 -1.57 -24.18 -10.25
CA GLU A 216 -1.88 -25.19 -11.26
C GLU A 216 -0.96 -25.13 -12.48
N THR A 217 -0.17 -24.05 -12.63
CA THR A 217 0.78 -23.91 -13.73
C THR A 217 1.95 -24.87 -13.51
N PRO A 218 2.21 -25.82 -14.44
CA PRO A 218 3.36 -26.69 -14.33
C PRO A 218 4.64 -25.86 -14.48
N ALA A 219 5.67 -26.24 -13.71
CA ALA A 219 7.00 -25.69 -13.94
C ALA A 219 7.51 -26.15 -15.31
N GLU A 220 8.09 -25.23 -16.06
CA GLU A 220 8.80 -25.52 -17.31
C GLU A 220 10.03 -26.40 -17.02
N SER A 221 10.72 -26.13 -15.90
CA SER A 221 11.83 -26.94 -15.41
C SER A 221 11.92 -26.89 -13.90
N ILE A 222 12.36 -28.01 -13.29
CA ILE A 222 12.63 -28.12 -11.86
C ILE A 222 13.94 -28.87 -11.66
N SER A 223 14.78 -28.34 -10.80
CA SER A 223 16.00 -28.96 -10.28
C SER A 223 16.10 -28.74 -8.77
N ASP A 224 17.14 -29.27 -8.13
CA ASP A 224 17.38 -29.02 -6.71
C ASP A 224 17.64 -27.53 -6.43
N SER A 225 18.33 -26.83 -7.33
CA SER A 225 18.74 -25.43 -7.16
C SER A 225 17.79 -24.39 -7.76
N ALA A 226 16.94 -24.76 -8.72
CA ALA A 226 16.07 -23.82 -9.43
C ALA A 226 14.77 -24.44 -9.95
N ALA A 227 13.69 -23.64 -9.97
CA ALA A 227 12.46 -23.92 -10.71
C ALA A 227 12.09 -22.72 -11.59
N VAL A 228 11.63 -22.99 -12.82
CA VAL A 228 11.22 -21.98 -13.80
C VAL A 228 9.76 -22.20 -14.15
N TYR A 229 8.96 -21.13 -14.14
CA TYR A 229 7.55 -21.15 -14.50
C TYR A 229 7.29 -20.18 -15.65
N ILE A 230 6.50 -20.60 -16.63
CA ILE A 230 6.06 -19.74 -17.74
C ILE A 230 4.58 -19.45 -17.54
N LEU A 231 4.26 -18.23 -17.12
CA LEU A 231 2.88 -17.76 -17.04
C LEU A 231 2.45 -17.16 -18.38
N PRO A 232 1.16 -17.28 -18.78
CA PRO A 232 0.66 -16.65 -19.99
C PRO A 232 0.64 -15.12 -19.85
N ASP A 233 0.82 -14.38 -20.95
CA ASP A 233 0.70 -12.91 -20.92
C ASP A 233 -0.76 -12.46 -20.80
N THR A 234 -1.29 -12.53 -19.58
CA THR A 234 -2.68 -12.23 -19.23
C THR A 234 -2.72 -11.42 -17.94
N THR A 235 -3.83 -10.72 -17.73
CA THR A 235 -4.02 -9.84 -16.57
C THR A 235 -3.73 -10.53 -15.24
N TRP A 236 -4.30 -11.73 -15.02
CA TRP A 236 -4.09 -12.48 -13.77
C TRP A 236 -2.63 -12.87 -13.55
N ALA A 237 -1.92 -13.24 -14.62
CA ALA A 237 -0.52 -13.63 -14.55
C ALA A 237 0.39 -12.43 -14.20
N ARG A 238 0.10 -11.26 -14.79
CA ARG A 238 0.81 -10.01 -14.48
C ARG A 238 0.65 -9.61 -13.01
N ARG A 239 -0.55 -9.78 -12.44
CA ARG A 239 -0.80 -9.55 -11.01
C ARG A 239 -0.08 -10.57 -10.12
N VAL A 240 -0.21 -11.86 -10.43
CA VAL A 240 0.20 -12.95 -9.53
C VAL A 240 1.71 -13.22 -9.55
N SER A 241 2.41 -12.91 -10.63
CA SER A 241 3.82 -13.31 -10.86
C SER A 241 4.72 -13.13 -9.64
N GLY A 242 4.81 -11.91 -9.10
CA GLY A 242 5.65 -11.61 -7.94
C GLY A 242 5.17 -12.28 -6.66
N VAL A 243 3.85 -12.38 -6.45
CA VAL A 243 3.26 -12.98 -5.26
C VAL A 243 3.44 -14.50 -5.26
N PHE A 244 3.30 -15.13 -6.42
CA PHE A 244 3.58 -16.55 -6.60
C PHE A 244 5.06 -16.85 -6.42
N GLY A 245 5.97 -16.02 -6.97
CA GLY A 245 7.40 -16.13 -6.71
C GLY A 245 7.76 -16.07 -5.22
N ASN A 246 7.14 -15.14 -4.47
CA ASN A 246 7.32 -15.07 -3.01
C ASN A 246 6.79 -16.32 -2.29
N GLU A 247 5.63 -16.83 -2.68
CA GLU A 247 5.07 -18.06 -2.11
C GLU A 247 5.97 -19.28 -2.38
N LEU A 248 6.52 -19.38 -3.58
CA LEU A 248 7.48 -20.43 -3.94
C LEU A 248 8.77 -20.33 -3.10
N ALA A 249 9.32 -19.12 -2.95
CA ALA A 249 10.50 -18.89 -2.11
C ALA A 249 10.26 -19.25 -0.64
N ASN A 250 9.07 -18.96 -0.11
CA ASN A 250 8.70 -19.34 1.25
C ASN A 250 8.59 -20.87 1.42
N ARG A 251 8.09 -21.59 0.41
CA ARG A 251 7.94 -23.06 0.45
C ARG A 251 9.25 -23.80 0.24
N ALA A 252 10.17 -23.24 -0.55
CA ALA A 252 11.47 -23.81 -0.86
C ALA A 252 12.56 -22.73 -0.77
N PRO A 253 13.04 -22.42 0.45
CA PRO A 253 13.97 -21.31 0.71
C PRO A 253 15.33 -21.49 0.06
N ASP A 254 15.77 -22.75 -0.08
CA ASP A 254 17.06 -23.12 -0.66
C ASP A 254 17.03 -23.24 -2.19
N ARG A 255 15.88 -22.92 -2.82
CA ARG A 255 15.68 -23.01 -4.27
C ARG A 255 15.39 -21.63 -4.86
N ALA A 256 16.06 -21.31 -5.97
CA ALA A 256 15.74 -20.14 -6.77
C ALA A 256 14.47 -20.38 -7.59
N HIS A 257 13.62 -19.35 -7.73
CA HIS A 257 12.41 -19.41 -8.53
C HIS A 257 12.42 -18.27 -9.56
N ALA A 258 12.09 -18.59 -10.81
CA ALA A 258 12.04 -17.66 -11.94
C ALA A 258 10.72 -17.77 -12.70
#